data_AF-A0A9D6TYW8-F1
#
_entry.id   AF-A0A9D6TYW8-F1
#
_cell.length_a   1.000
_cell.length_b   1.000
_cell.length_c   1.000
_cell.angle_alpha   90.00
_cell.angle_beta   90.00
_cell.angle_gamma   90.00
#
_symmetry.space_group_name_H-M   'P 1'
#
loop_
_entity.id
_entity.type
_entity.pdbx_description
1 polymer ?
#
loop_
_entity_poly.entity_id
_entity_poly.type
_entity_poly.pdbx_seq_one_letter_code
_entity_poly.pdbx_strand_id
1 'polypeptide(L)'
;MRSYVFVSEIAEVTQAFNTLPVERAIEWALKGSPVDYHCRSDFGYAFSRFVRTELESLDRKTTILMLGDARNNYNDPQAWALRLIRERVKGIIWLNPEGQWGWGIGDSVMPLYAPACDLVRECRTIGQLGEVVDNLVHHWWRRGR
;
A
#
# COMPACT_ATOMS: atom_id res chain seq x y z
N MET A 1 0.27 -14.35 -4.48
CA MET A 1 0.12 -12.98 -3.94
C MET A 1 1.04 -12.87 -2.74
N ARG A 2 1.82 -11.79 -2.60
CA ARG A 2 2.56 -11.50 -1.37
C ARG A 2 1.81 -10.39 -0.63
N SER A 3 1.64 -10.54 0.68
CA SER A 3 0.84 -9.65 1.51
C SER A 3 1.71 -9.07 2.61
N TYR A 4 1.63 -7.76 2.80
CA TYR A 4 2.37 -7.04 3.83
C TYR A 4 1.41 -6.20 4.64
N VAL A 5 1.71 -6.06 5.93
CA VAL A 5 1.04 -5.12 6.83
C VAL A 5 2.09 -4.23 7.47
N PHE A 6 1.73 -2.98 7.74
CA PHE A 6 2.62 -2.07 8.44
C PHE A 6 1.86 -1.06 9.29
N VAL A 7 2.53 -0.61 10.35
CA VAL A 7 2.16 0.56 11.17
C VAL A 7 3.45 1.33 11.41
N SER A 8 4.16 1.09 12.51
CA SER A 8 5.52 1.59 12.75
C SER A 8 6.61 0.72 12.12
N GLU A 9 6.34 -0.57 11.93
CA GLU A 9 7.19 -1.57 11.28
C GLU A 9 6.43 -2.21 10.11
N ILE A 10 7.15 -2.88 9.20
CA ILE A 10 6.56 -3.64 8.09
C ILE A 10 6.83 -5.14 8.26
N ALA A 11 5.81 -5.97 8.07
CA ALA A 11 5.91 -7.41 8.16
C ALA A 11 5.23 -8.11 6.99
N GLU A 12 5.85 -9.18 6.48
CA GLU A 12 5.23 -10.07 5.51
C GLU A 12 4.28 -11.04 6.22
N VAL A 13 3.03 -11.10 5.74
CA VAL A 13 1.96 -11.94 6.28
C VAL A 13 1.44 -12.96 5.26
N THR A 14 2.15 -13.12 4.13
CA THR A 14 1.79 -14.00 3.01
C THR A 14 1.40 -15.41 3.45
N GLN A 15 2.15 -16.01 4.38
CA GLN A 15 1.89 -17.37 4.84
C GLN A 15 0.54 -17.50 5.58
N ALA A 16 0.15 -16.51 6.38
CA ALA A 16 -1.11 -16.53 7.09
C ALA A 16 -2.30 -16.46 6.13
N PHE A 17 -2.23 -15.58 5.11
CA PHE A 17 -3.28 -15.46 4.10
C PHE A 17 -3.39 -16.68 3.17
N ASN A 18 -2.32 -17.49 3.04
CA ASN A 18 -2.36 -18.72 2.26
C ASN A 18 -2.88 -19.94 3.04
N THR A 19 -2.78 -19.92 4.38
CA THR A 19 -3.06 -21.11 5.22
C THR A 19 -4.31 -20.97 6.08
N LEU A 20 -4.72 -19.74 6.41
CA LEU A 20 -5.85 -19.47 7.30
C LEU A 20 -7.03 -18.86 6.54
N PRO A 21 -8.28 -19.05 7.02
CA PRO A 21 -9.41 -18.23 6.62
C PRO A 21 -9.10 -16.74 6.81
N VAL A 22 -9.64 -15.87 5.96
CA VAL A 22 -9.24 -14.45 5.91
C VAL A 22 -9.43 -13.74 7.24
N GLU A 23 -10.50 -14.05 7.96
CA GLU A 23 -10.81 -13.46 9.27
C GLU A 23 -9.73 -13.81 10.29
N ARG A 24 -9.22 -15.05 10.26
CA ARG A 24 -8.15 -15.51 11.14
C ARG A 24 -6.77 -15.00 10.69
N ALA A 25 -6.56 -14.85 9.38
CA ALA A 25 -5.35 -14.23 8.86
C ALA A 25 -5.24 -12.76 9.27
N ILE A 26 -6.36 -12.02 9.27
CA ILE A 26 -6.45 -10.65 9.76
C ILE A 26 -6.21 -10.61 11.26
N GLU A 27 -6.88 -11.46 12.04
CA GLU A 27 -6.65 -11.53 13.49
C GLU A 27 -5.17 -11.81 13.83
N TRP A 28 -4.54 -12.72 13.09
CA TRP A 28 -3.13 -13.02 13.24
C TRP A 28 -2.24 -11.84 12.82
N ALA A 29 -2.55 -11.16 11.71
CA ALA A 29 -1.81 -9.98 11.29
C ALA A 29 -1.90 -8.84 12.31
N LEU A 30 -3.02 -8.72 13.03
CA LEU A 30 -3.23 -7.70 14.06
C LEU A 30 -2.66 -8.06 15.43
N LYS A 31 -2.61 -9.35 15.80
CA LYS A 31 -2.18 -9.81 17.14
C LYS A 31 -0.83 -10.53 17.18
N GLY A 32 -0.45 -11.20 16.10
CA GLY A 32 0.69 -12.11 16.01
C GLY A 32 1.82 -11.64 15.08
N SER A 33 1.61 -10.55 14.33
CA SER A 33 2.65 -9.87 13.57
C SER A 33 3.55 -9.05 14.52
N PRO A 34 4.86 -8.87 14.24
CA PRO A 34 5.75 -8.01 15.03
C PRO A 34 5.41 -6.50 14.97
N VAL A 35 4.28 -6.13 14.38
CA VAL A 35 3.84 -4.75 14.20
C VAL A 35 2.95 -4.35 15.37
N ASP A 36 3.36 -3.35 16.14
CA ASP A 36 2.53 -2.77 17.18
C ASP A 36 1.44 -1.88 16.56
N TYR A 37 0.20 -2.38 16.58
CA TYR A 37 -0.97 -1.66 16.06
C TYR A 37 -1.32 -0.41 16.88
N HIS A 38 -0.87 -0.29 18.13
CA HIS A 38 -1.12 0.89 18.96
C HIS A 38 -0.20 2.06 18.63
N CYS A 39 0.83 1.83 17.81
CA CYS A 39 1.72 2.86 17.33
C CYS A 39 1.09 3.68 16.19
N ARG A 40 1.71 4.84 15.94
CA ARG A 40 1.37 5.68 14.79
C ARG A 40 2.06 5.17 13.54
N SER A 41 1.36 5.20 12.40
CA SER A 41 1.90 4.76 11.12
C SER A 41 3.09 5.61 10.66
N ASP A 42 4.13 4.95 10.14
CA ASP A 42 5.26 5.58 9.46
C ASP A 42 5.43 4.94 8.07
N PHE A 43 4.76 5.54 7.09
CA PHE A 43 4.83 5.13 5.68
C PHE A 43 6.25 5.29 5.13
N GLY A 44 6.96 6.35 5.52
CA GLY A 44 8.30 6.62 5.02
C GLY A 44 9.27 5.53 5.45
N TYR A 45 9.24 5.15 6.73
CA TYR A 45 10.02 4.05 7.24
C TYR A 45 9.62 2.72 6.59
N ALA A 46 8.31 2.40 6.50
CA ALA A 46 7.83 1.18 5.87
C ALA A 46 8.33 1.03 4.42
N PHE A 47 8.25 2.09 3.60
CA PHE A 47 8.77 2.06 2.23
C PHE A 47 10.28 1.91 2.17
N SER A 48 11.02 2.63 3.01
CA SER A 48 12.47 2.54 3.03
C SER A 48 12.97 1.15 3.44
N ARG A 49 12.28 0.51 4.38
CA ARG A 49 12.54 -0.87 4.80
C ARG A 49 12.19 -1.85 3.70
N PHE A 50 11.02 -1.71 3.09
CA PHE A 50 10.60 -2.54 1.97
C PHE A 50 11.59 -2.48 0.80
N VAL A 51 12.10 -1.29 0.47
CA VAL A 51 13.17 -1.13 -0.54
C VAL A 51 14.42 -1.92 -0.16
N ARG A 52 14.82 -1.94 1.12
CA ARG A 52 16.03 -2.63 1.58
C ARG A 52 15.87 -4.15 1.62
N THR A 53 14.65 -4.66 1.82
CA THR A 53 14.41 -6.10 2.03
C THR A 53 13.81 -6.80 0.81
N GLU A 54 12.94 -6.13 0.05
CA GLU A 54 12.10 -6.78 -0.96
C GLU A 54 12.32 -6.30 -2.40
N LEU A 55 13.07 -5.21 -2.62
CA LEU A 55 13.17 -4.58 -3.95
C LEU A 55 13.69 -5.52 -5.03
N GLU A 56 14.59 -6.45 -4.69
CA GLU A 56 15.13 -7.43 -5.64
C GLU A 56 14.10 -8.48 -6.08
N SER A 57 13.06 -8.70 -5.27
CA SER A 57 11.96 -9.61 -5.63
C SER A 57 10.96 -8.99 -6.61
N LEU A 58 11.05 -7.68 -6.85
CA LEU A 58 10.12 -6.94 -7.69
C LEU A 58 10.59 -6.88 -9.14
N ASP A 59 9.66 -7.06 -10.06
CA ASP A 59 9.91 -6.99 -11.50
C ASP A 59 8.80 -6.23 -12.25
N ARG A 60 8.99 -6.06 -13.57
CA ARG A 60 8.03 -5.39 -14.46
C ARG A 60 6.71 -6.14 -14.65
N LYS A 61 6.54 -7.33 -14.07
CA LYS A 61 5.27 -8.07 -14.04
C LYS A 61 4.50 -7.82 -12.75
N THR A 62 5.18 -7.34 -11.72
CA THR A 62 4.60 -7.09 -10.39
C THR A 62 3.73 -5.84 -10.41
N THR A 63 2.53 -5.92 -9.84
CA THR A 63 1.66 -4.75 -9.57
C THR A 63 1.46 -4.65 -8.06
N ILE A 64 1.63 -3.46 -7.49
CA ILE A 64 1.42 -3.21 -6.07
C ILE A 64 0.05 -2.57 -5.88
N LEU A 65 -0.74 -3.14 -4.98
CA LEU A 65 -1.97 -2.55 -4.46
C LEU A 65 -1.71 -2.07 -3.04
N MET A 66 -1.84 -0.77 -2.81
CA MET A 66 -1.68 -0.12 -1.52
C MET A 66 -3.02 0.28 -0.96
N LEU A 67 -3.27 -0.09 0.29
CA LEU A 67 -4.43 0.33 1.07
C LEU A 67 -3.93 1.17 2.24
N GLY A 68 -4.29 2.44 2.32
CA GLY A 68 -3.81 3.32 3.39
C GLY A 68 -4.10 4.80 3.16
N ASP A 69 -4.11 5.58 4.23
CA ASP A 69 -4.50 7.01 4.25
C ASP A 69 -3.36 7.98 3.90
N ALA A 70 -2.12 7.50 3.89
CA ALA A 70 -0.90 8.31 3.78
C ALA A 70 -0.79 9.39 4.88
N ARG A 71 -1.30 9.10 6.09
CA ARG A 71 -1.03 9.87 7.30
C ARG A 71 0.31 9.43 7.87
N ASN A 72 1.31 10.31 7.78
CA ASN A 72 2.68 9.95 8.17
C ASN A 72 3.08 10.47 9.55
N ASN A 73 2.14 11.06 10.31
CA ASN A 73 2.39 11.53 11.69
C ASN A 73 3.58 12.50 11.81
N TYR A 74 3.79 13.33 10.79
CA TYR A 74 4.91 14.28 10.65
C TYR A 74 6.31 13.66 10.55
N ASN A 75 6.42 12.34 10.36
CA ASN A 75 7.69 11.68 10.05
C ASN A 75 8.18 12.06 8.63
N ASP A 76 9.45 11.81 8.35
CA ASP A 76 10.00 11.96 6.99
C ASP A 76 9.21 11.04 6.02
N PRO A 77 8.55 11.59 4.99
CA PRO A 77 7.79 10.80 4.04
C PRO A 77 8.66 9.80 3.25
N GLN A 78 9.97 10.05 3.11
CA GLN A 78 10.88 9.20 2.34
C GLN A 78 10.34 8.84 0.94
N ALA A 79 9.71 9.80 0.27
CA ALA A 79 9.02 9.58 -1.02
C ALA A 79 9.95 9.03 -2.13
N TRP A 80 11.27 9.17 -1.99
CA TRP A 80 12.26 8.53 -2.84
C TRP A 80 12.10 7.00 -2.88
N ALA A 81 11.72 6.37 -1.77
CA ALA A 81 11.60 4.92 -1.66
C ALA A 81 10.43 4.42 -2.54
N LEU A 82 9.28 5.10 -2.49
CA LEU A 82 8.14 4.77 -3.33
C LEU A 82 8.44 4.99 -4.83
N ARG A 83 9.20 6.03 -5.17
CA ARG A 83 9.67 6.25 -6.56
C ARG A 83 10.57 5.10 -7.04
N LEU A 84 11.50 4.66 -6.20
CA LEU A 84 12.37 3.53 -6.53
C LEU A 84 11.59 2.22 -6.70
N ILE A 85 10.58 1.98 -5.86
CA ILE A 85 9.65 0.85 -6.04
C ILE A 85 8.95 0.97 -7.40
N ARG A 86 8.41 2.15 -7.73
CA ARG A 86 7.72 2.40 -9.00
C ARG A 86 8.60 2.12 -10.21
N GLU A 87 9.89 2.41 -10.14
CA GLU A 87 10.85 2.12 -11.21
C GLU A 87 11.02 0.62 -11.47
N ARG A 88 10.77 -0.26 -10.49
CA ARG A 88 10.92 -1.72 -10.65
C ARG A 88 9.64 -2.41 -11.08
N VAL A 89 8.49 -1.95 -10.61
CA VAL A 89 7.21 -2.62 -10.83
C VAL A 89 6.54 -2.24 -12.15
N LYS A 90 5.52 -3.02 -12.55
CA LYS A 90 4.58 -2.66 -13.62
C LYS A 90 3.85 -1.36 -13.28
N GLY A 91 3.39 -1.26 -12.03
CA GLY A 91 2.76 -0.06 -11.51
C GLY A 91 2.23 -0.21 -10.09
N ILE A 92 1.81 0.92 -9.54
CA ILE A 92 1.31 1.07 -8.17
C ILE A 92 -0.09 1.65 -8.20
N ILE A 93 -1.03 0.95 -7.57
CA ILE A 93 -2.41 1.38 -7.35
C ILE A 93 -2.57 1.67 -5.87
N TRP A 94 -3.10 2.83 -5.52
CA TRP A 94 -3.31 3.26 -4.14
C TRP A 94 -4.78 3.57 -3.88
N LEU A 95 -5.37 2.88 -2.91
CA LEU A 95 -6.73 3.10 -2.44
C LEU A 95 -6.67 3.74 -1.06
N ASN A 96 -7.09 4.99 -1.00
CA ASN A 96 -7.04 5.79 0.21
C ASN A 96 -8.44 5.88 0.85
N PRO A 97 -8.61 5.47 2.12
CA PRO A 97 -9.90 5.52 2.81
C PRO A 97 -10.30 6.93 3.28
N GLU A 98 -9.40 7.91 3.22
CA GLU A 98 -9.73 9.32 3.45
C GLU A 98 -10.26 9.99 2.18
N GLY A 99 -11.13 10.97 2.38
CA GLY A 99 -11.65 11.77 1.28
C GLY A 99 -10.56 12.60 0.62
N GLN A 100 -10.62 12.79 -0.71
CA GLN A 100 -9.59 13.55 -1.44
C GLN A 100 -9.38 14.97 -0.91
N TRP A 101 -10.43 15.58 -0.35
CA TRP A 101 -10.37 16.88 0.30
C TRP A 101 -9.39 16.95 1.47
N GLY A 102 -9.07 15.83 2.11
CA GLY A 102 -8.13 15.75 3.22
C GLY A 102 -6.67 15.53 2.81
N TRP A 103 -6.42 15.22 1.53
CA TRP A 103 -5.07 14.89 1.05
C TRP A 103 -4.21 16.15 1.01
N GLY A 104 -3.06 16.10 1.70
CA GLY A 104 -2.19 17.27 1.86
C GLY A 104 -2.60 18.23 2.98
N ILE A 105 -3.66 17.93 3.74
CA ILE A 105 -4.05 18.68 4.93
C ILE A 105 -3.52 17.98 6.19
N GLY A 106 -2.88 18.75 7.07
CA GLY A 106 -2.27 18.21 8.30
C GLY A 106 -1.04 17.37 7.98
N ASP A 107 -0.99 16.16 8.50
CA ASP A 107 0.11 15.20 8.32
C ASP A 107 -0.11 14.23 7.13
N SER A 108 -1.10 14.49 6.27
CA SER A 108 -1.31 13.72 5.05
C SER A 108 -0.22 14.03 4.02
N VAL A 109 0.59 13.04 3.69
CA VAL A 109 1.70 13.15 2.72
C VAL A 109 1.32 12.63 1.34
N MET A 110 0.04 12.35 1.10
CA MET A 110 -0.47 11.81 -0.17
C MET A 110 0.02 12.60 -1.40
N PRO A 111 0.12 13.94 -1.42
CA PRO A 111 0.65 14.68 -2.57
C PRO A 111 2.11 14.33 -2.92
N LEU A 112 2.90 13.84 -1.96
CA LEU A 112 4.29 13.43 -2.18
C LEU A 112 4.39 12.01 -2.74
N TYR A 113 3.44 11.14 -2.40
CA TYR A 113 3.39 9.75 -2.86
C TYR A 113 2.65 9.58 -4.18
N ALA A 114 1.58 10.35 -4.42
CA ALA A 114 0.75 10.23 -5.61
C ALA A 114 1.51 10.27 -6.95
N PRO A 115 2.58 11.10 -7.13
CA PRO A 115 3.35 11.10 -8.38
C PRO A 115 4.08 9.78 -8.69
N ALA A 116 4.32 8.93 -7.69
CA ALA A 116 4.91 7.60 -7.88
C ALA A 116 3.85 6.52 -8.16
N CYS A 117 2.56 6.85 -8.08
CA CYS A 117 1.46 5.93 -8.31
C CYS A 117 0.87 6.10 -9.72
N ASP A 118 0.46 5.01 -10.33
CA ASP A 118 -0.25 5.04 -11.62
C ASP A 118 -1.74 5.34 -11.45
N LEU A 119 -2.29 4.94 -10.31
CA LEU A 119 -3.66 5.20 -9.92
C LEU A 119 -3.71 5.49 -8.42
N VAL A 120 -4.26 6.63 -8.05
CA VAL A 120 -4.60 6.95 -6.66
C VAL A 120 -6.09 7.28 -6.62
N ARG A 121 -6.85 6.59 -5.77
CA ARG A 121 -8.30 6.76 -5.66
C ARG A 121 -8.73 6.79 -4.21
N GLU A 122 -9.68 7.67 -3.93
CA GLU A 122 -10.48 7.56 -2.72
C GLU A 122 -11.31 6.27 -2.78
N CYS A 123 -11.30 5.51 -1.70
CA CYS A 123 -12.02 4.25 -1.56
C CYS A 123 -12.46 4.04 -0.11
N ARG A 124 -13.58 4.68 0.25
CA ARG A 124 -14.18 4.69 1.60
C ARG A 124 -15.41 3.80 1.70
N THR A 125 -15.93 3.34 0.57
CA THR A 125 -17.14 2.51 0.50
C THR A 125 -16.91 1.28 -0.37
N ILE A 126 -17.72 0.25 -0.14
CA ILE A 126 -17.73 -0.98 -0.96
C ILE A 126 -18.09 -0.65 -2.42
N GLY A 127 -18.97 0.34 -2.64
CA GLY A 127 -19.30 0.80 -3.99
C GLY A 127 -18.08 1.39 -4.72
N GLN A 128 -17.31 2.26 -4.05
CA GLN A 128 -16.08 2.82 -4.61
C GLN A 128 -15.03 1.72 -4.87
N LEU A 129 -14.95 0.71 -4.00
CA LEU A 129 -14.08 -0.44 -4.23
C LEU A 129 -14.49 -1.21 -5.49
N GLY A 130 -15.79 -1.46 -5.67
CA GLY A 130 -16.34 -2.09 -6.87
C GLY A 130 -15.98 -1.33 -8.15
N GLU A 131 -16.19 -0.02 -8.16
CA GLU A 131 -15.83 0.84 -9.30
C GLU A 131 -14.34 0.77 -9.63
N VAL A 132 -13.46 0.76 -8.61
CA VAL A 132 -12.01 0.63 -8.82
C VAL A 132 -11.68 -0.71 -9.46
N VAL A 133 -12.25 -1.81 -8.94
CA VAL A 133 -12.01 -3.16 -9.46
C VAL A 133 -12.45 -3.24 -10.93
N ASP A 134 -13.64 -2.76 -11.26
CA ASP A 134 -14.15 -2.76 -12.64
C ASP A 134 -13.22 -1.97 -13.59
N ASN A 135 -12.76 -0.80 -13.15
CA ASN A 135 -11.82 0.02 -13.91
C ASN A 135 -10.48 -0.68 -14.13
N LEU A 136 -9.95 -1.37 -13.11
CA LEU A 136 -8.69 -2.10 -13.19
C LEU A 136 -8.78 -3.26 -14.18
N VAL A 137 -9.88 -4.02 -14.16
CA VAL A 137 -10.11 -5.13 -15.10
C VAL A 137 -10.08 -4.63 -16.55
N HIS A 138 -10.68 -3.47 -16.82
CA HIS A 138 -10.81 -2.95 -18.18
C HIS A 138 -9.55 -2.25 -18.73
N HIS A 139 -8.78 -1.55 -17.88
CA HIS A 139 -7.62 -0.76 -18.31
C HIS A 139 -6.27 -1.44 -18.07
N TRP A 140 -6.08 -2.11 -16.93
CA TRP A 140 -4.76 -2.57 -16.49
C TRP A 140 -4.30 -3.86 -17.20
N TRP A 141 -5.25 -4.71 -17.57
CA TRP A 141 -4.98 -5.94 -18.32
C TRP A 141 -4.76 -5.73 -19.81
N ARG A 142 -5.26 -4.63 -20.40
CA ARG A 142 -5.10 -4.35 -21.85
C ARG A 142 -3.74 -3.76 -22.22
N ARG A 143 -3.03 -3.10 -21.30
CA ARG A 143 -1.66 -2.58 -21.51
C ARG A 143 -0.56 -3.66 -21.57
N GLY A 144 -0.93 -4.95 -21.50
CA GLY A 144 -0.01 -6.09 -21.57
C GLY A 144 0.01 -6.83 -22.92
N ARG A 145 -0.51 -6.21 -23.99
CA ARG A 145 -0.43 -6.69 -25.37
C ARG A 145 0.35 -5.70 -26.22
#